data_AF-A0A5E4WY44-F1
#
_entry.id   AF-A0A5E4WY44-F1
#
_cell.length_a   1.000
_cell.length_b   1.000
_cell.length_c   1.000
_cell.angle_alpha   90.00
_cell.angle_beta   90.00
_cell.angle_gamma   90.00
#
_symmetry.space_group_name_H-M   'P 1'
#
loop_
_entity.id
_entity.type
_entity.pdbx_description
1 polymer ?
#
loop_
_entity_poly.entity_id
_entity_poly.type
_entity_poly.pdbx_seq_one_letter_code
_entity_poly.pdbx_strand_id
1 'polypeptide(L)'
;MKFVLWTPDKHARGVHFLRVLRTRFLWRTQDLPLDRGMMGDGVIDIPAARALVEAQGYDGMHEVEIFSSQDWWKRPPDEGLATRKARHLACC
;
A
#
# COMPACT_ATOMS: atom_id res chain seq x y z
N MET A 1 6.71 1.44 -8.93
CA MET A 1 7.55 2.17 -7.96
C MET A 1 7.27 1.61 -6.56
N LYS A 2 8.30 1.41 -5.73
CA LYS A 2 8.23 0.73 -4.42
C LYS A 2 8.58 1.73 -3.30
N PHE A 3 7.78 1.78 -2.24
CA PHE A 3 8.02 2.62 -1.07
C PHE A 3 7.69 1.89 0.23
N VAL A 4 8.41 2.19 1.31
CA VAL A 4 8.15 1.67 2.65
C VAL A 4 7.66 2.82 3.52
N LEU A 5 6.51 2.65 4.18
CA LEU A 5 5.95 3.64 5.09
C LEU A 5 6.04 3.14 6.53
N TRP A 6 6.37 4.08 7.44
CA TRP A 6 6.49 3.84 8.87
C TRP A 6 5.28 4.40 9.61
N THR A 7 4.64 3.58 10.46
CA THR A 7 3.72 4.05 11.50
C THR A 7 4.51 4.36 12.78
N PRO A 8 4.36 5.56 13.38
CA PRO A 8 5.29 6.04 14.39
C PRO A 8 5.39 5.29 15.71
N ASP A 9 4.42 4.45 16.00
CA ASP A 9 4.16 3.91 17.32
C ASP A 9 4.82 2.55 17.59
N LYS A 10 5.50 1.92 16.60
CA LYS A 10 5.99 0.54 16.74
C LYS A 10 7.49 0.38 16.52
N HIS A 11 8.16 -0.17 17.52
CA HIS A 11 9.56 -0.60 17.47
C HIS A 11 9.65 -1.96 16.76
N ALA A 12 10.14 -1.99 15.52
CA ALA A 12 10.34 -3.23 14.78
C ALA A 12 11.45 -4.09 15.42
N ARG A 13 11.09 -5.23 16.02
CA ARG A 13 12.06 -6.28 16.35
C ARG A 13 12.08 -7.28 15.19
N GLY A 14 13.16 -7.23 14.40
CA GLY A 14 13.30 -8.09 13.21
C GLY A 14 12.57 -7.50 12.00
N VAL A 15 13.28 -7.38 10.88
CA VAL A 15 12.76 -6.81 9.64
C VAL A 15 11.87 -7.84 8.94
N HIS A 16 10.71 -8.12 9.52
CA HIS A 16 9.64 -8.78 8.80
C HIS A 16 8.88 -7.70 8.05
N PHE A 17 8.84 -7.77 6.72
CA PHE A 17 8.04 -6.86 5.91
C PHE A 17 6.68 -7.51 5.69
N LEU A 18 5.63 -6.88 6.20
CA LEU A 18 4.30 -7.19 5.72
C LEU A 18 4.13 -6.41 4.44
N ARG A 19 4.18 -7.15 3.34
CA ARG A 19 3.69 -6.67 2.05
C ARG A 19 2.17 -6.58 2.11
N VAL A 20 1.66 -5.69 2.96
CA VAL A 20 0.34 -5.11 2.75
C VAL A 20 0.42 -4.42 1.39
N LEU A 21 -0.68 -4.32 0.65
CA LEU A 21 -0.77 -3.43 -0.53
C LEU A 21 -0.09 -3.95 -1.80
N ARG A 22 -0.42 -5.20 -2.19
CA ARG A 22 -0.79 -5.40 -3.60
C ARG A 22 -2.15 -4.74 -3.79
N THR A 23 -2.21 -3.45 -4.11
CA THR A 23 -3.47 -2.81 -4.51
C THR A 23 -3.95 -3.49 -5.78
N ARG A 24 -5.04 -4.27 -5.71
CA ARG A 24 -5.53 -5.07 -6.84
C ARG A 24 -6.75 -4.40 -7.46
N PHE A 25 -6.70 -4.35 -8.78
CA PHE A 25 -7.75 -4.14 -9.77
C PHE A 25 -8.87 -3.15 -9.44
N LEU A 26 -8.85 -2.05 -10.19
CA LEU A 26 -10.02 -1.20 -10.39
C LEU A 26 -11.14 -2.05 -11.02
N TRP A 27 -12.39 -1.66 -10.81
CA TRP A 27 -13.59 -2.35 -11.32
C TRP A 27 -13.60 -2.57 -12.86
N ARG A 28 -12.69 -1.91 -13.59
CA ARG A 28 -12.34 -2.12 -15.00
C ARG A 28 -10.83 -2.06 -15.23
N THR A 29 -10.10 -3.02 -14.70
CA THR A 29 -8.64 -3.10 -14.93
C THR A 29 -8.34 -3.47 -16.37
N GLN A 30 -7.45 -2.72 -17.02
CA GLN A 30 -7.04 -2.97 -18.40
C GLN A 30 -5.72 -3.75 -18.51
N ASP A 31 -4.85 -3.70 -17.50
CA ASP A 31 -3.55 -4.36 -17.47
C ASP A 31 -3.26 -4.98 -16.08
N LEU A 32 -3.28 -6.32 -15.98
CA LEU A 32 -3.18 -7.03 -14.70
C LEU A 32 -1.87 -6.76 -13.90
N PRO A 33 -0.68 -6.71 -14.53
CA PRO A 33 0.54 -6.36 -13.80
C PRO A 33 0.71 -4.87 -13.52
N LEU A 34 0.26 -3.97 -14.40
CA LEU A 34 0.65 -2.55 -14.39
C LEU A 34 -0.49 -1.55 -14.17
N ASP A 35 -1.67 -1.99 -13.73
CA ASP A 35 -2.85 -1.14 -13.49
C ASP A 35 -3.38 -1.26 -12.06
N ARG A 36 -2.46 -1.13 -11.09
CA ARG A 36 -2.79 -1.09 -9.66
C ARG A 36 -3.18 0.33 -9.23
N GLY A 37 -4.28 0.43 -8.47
CA GLY A 37 -4.75 1.70 -7.89
C GLY A 37 -4.00 2.14 -6.63
N MET A 38 -4.30 3.34 -6.12
CA MET A 38 -3.85 3.78 -4.79
C MET A 38 -4.71 3.11 -3.70
N MET A 39 -4.20 3.04 -2.47
CA MET A 39 -4.98 2.55 -1.33
C MET A 39 -6.28 3.35 -1.18
N GLY A 40 -7.39 2.64 -1.01
CA GLY A 40 -8.74 3.22 -0.95
C GLY A 40 -9.45 3.37 -2.30
N ASP A 41 -8.75 3.24 -3.45
CA ASP A 41 -9.40 3.34 -4.77
C ASP A 41 -9.86 1.97 -5.32
N GLY A 42 -9.39 0.88 -4.70
CA GLY A 42 -9.75 -0.50 -5.06
C GLY A 42 -10.84 -1.08 -4.15
N VAL A 43 -11.11 -2.37 -4.33
CA VAL A 43 -12.16 -3.10 -3.59
C VAL A 43 -11.64 -3.92 -2.39
N ILE A 44 -10.33 -3.85 -2.12
CA ILE A 44 -9.72 -4.61 -1.01
C ILE A 44 -9.95 -3.87 0.30
N ASP A 45 -10.46 -4.59 1.29
CA ASP A 45 -10.47 -4.19 2.69
C ASP A 45 -9.07 -4.38 3.30
N ILE A 46 -8.25 -3.34 3.15
CA ILE A 46 -6.86 -3.31 3.63
C ILE A 46 -6.80 -3.40 5.17
N PRO A 47 -7.61 -2.65 5.94
CA PRO A 47 -7.60 -2.75 7.40
C PRO A 47 -7.92 -4.15 7.91
N ALA A 48 -8.91 -4.85 7.33
CA ALA A 48 -9.23 -6.21 7.72
C ALA A 48 -8.07 -7.18 7.42
N ALA A 49 -7.47 -7.08 6.23
CA ALA A 49 -6.31 -7.92 5.87
C ALA A 49 -5.11 -7.67 6.79
N ARG A 50 -4.85 -6.40 7.14
CA ARG A 50 -3.80 -6.02 8.10
C ARG A 50 -4.07 -6.63 9.48
N ALA A 51 -5.30 -6.49 9.99
CA ALA A 51 -5.68 -7.00 11.30
C ALA A 51 -5.43 -8.51 11.42
N LEU A 52 -5.68 -9.29 10.36
CA LEU A 52 -5.39 -10.73 10.34
C LEU A 52 -3.91 -11.05 10.51
N VAL A 53 -3.01 -10.20 10.01
CA VAL A 53 -1.58 -10.43 10.08
C VAL A 53 -0.99 -9.91 11.38
N GLU A 54 -1.45 -8.74 11.84
CA GLU A 54 -1.10 -8.23 13.17
C GLU A 54 -1.55 -9.19 14.28
N ALA A 55 -2.69 -9.88 14.10
CA ALA A 55 -3.15 -10.93 15.01
C ALA A 55 -2.20 -12.13 15.11
N GLN A 56 -1.33 -12.35 14.12
CA GLN A 56 -0.27 -13.37 14.16
C GLN A 56 1.02 -12.86 14.84
N GLY A 57 0.99 -11.65 15.41
CA GLY A 57 2.13 -11.04 16.10
C GLY A 57 3.02 -10.18 15.21
N TYR A 58 2.56 -9.80 14.01
CA TYR A 58 3.30 -8.88 13.15
C TYR A 58 3.19 -7.43 13.67
N ASP A 59 4.32 -6.76 13.87
CA ASP A 59 4.40 -5.36 14.35
C ASP A 59 5.37 -4.46 13.55
N GLY A 60 5.79 -4.93 12.37
CA GLY A 60 6.79 -4.27 11.53
C GLY A 60 6.26 -3.19 10.56
N MET A 61 7.09 -2.83 9.57
CA MET A 61 6.79 -1.78 8.59
C MET A 61 5.84 -2.23 7.47
N HIS A 62 4.98 -1.31 7.03
CA HIS A 62 4.10 -1.53 5.88
C HIS A 62 4.75 -1.05 4.58
N GLU A 63 4.84 -1.94 3.60
CA GLU A 63 5.28 -1.58 2.25
C GLU A 63 4.08 -1.12 1.40
N VAL A 64 4.25 -0.05 0.62
CA VAL A 64 3.30 0.35 -0.42
C VAL A 64 3.93 0.12 -1.79
N GLU A 65 3.38 -0.80 -2.58
CA GLU A 65 3.90 -1.10 -3.92
C GLU A 65 2.83 -0.95 -5.01
N ILE A 66 2.97 0.11 -5.80
CA ILE A 66 2.03 0.46 -6.87
C ILE A 66 2.72 0.35 -8.24
N PHE A 67 2.17 -0.51 -9.08
CA PHE A 67 2.49 -0.63 -10.49
C PHE A 67 1.34 -0.02 -11.29
N SER A 68 1.55 1.18 -11.83
CA SER A 68 0.51 1.97 -12.49
C SER A 68 1.16 2.74 -13.63
N SER A 69 1.43 2.01 -14.72
CA SER A 69 2.18 2.52 -15.86
C SER A 69 1.43 3.64 -16.59
N GLN A 70 0.10 3.60 -16.56
CA GLN A 70 -0.75 4.55 -17.27
C GLN A 70 -1.17 5.77 -16.44
N ASP A 71 -0.99 5.76 -15.12
CA ASP A 71 -1.41 6.82 -14.21
C ASP A 71 -0.30 7.23 -13.23
N TRP A 72 -0.13 6.53 -12.09
CA TRP A 72 0.73 7.02 -11.00
C TRP A 72 2.22 7.11 -11.35
N TRP A 73 2.70 6.40 -12.37
CA TRP A 73 4.09 6.52 -12.83
C TRP A 73 4.31 7.76 -13.72
N LYS A 74 3.24 8.37 -14.25
CA LYS A 74 3.30 9.57 -15.08
C LYS A 74 3.15 10.86 -14.28
N ARG A 75 2.76 10.76 -13.00
CA ARG A 75 2.59 11.90 -12.10
C ARG A 75 3.89 12.32 -11.41
N PRO A 76 4.01 13.56 -10.93
CA PRO A 76 5.14 14.00 -10.12
C PRO A 76 5.42 13.05 -8.93
N PRO A 77 6.68 12.65 -8.70
CA PRO A 77 7.02 11.73 -7.62
C PRO A 77 6.58 12.21 -6.22
N ASP A 78 6.69 13.52 -5.95
CA ASP A 78 6.33 14.11 -4.67
C ASP A 78 4.82 14.04 -4.39
N GLU A 79 3.99 14.25 -5.41
CA GLU A 79 2.53 14.04 -5.32
C GLU A 79 2.24 12.58 -4.98
N GLY A 80 2.91 11.66 -5.66
CA GLY A 80 2.77 10.23 -5.41
C GLY A 80 3.18 9.84 -3.98
N LEU A 81 4.24 10.43 -3.44
CA LEU A 81 4.70 10.18 -2.07
C LEU A 81 3.72 10.74 -1.03
N ALA A 82 3.31 12.00 -1.20
CA ALA A 82 2.37 12.66 -0.30
C ALA A 82 1.03 11.91 -0.26
N THR A 83 0.53 11.51 -1.43
CA THR A 83 -0.74 10.76 -1.55
C THR A 83 -0.64 9.40 -0.88
N ARG A 84 0.46 8.65 -1.09
CA ARG A 84 0.64 7.35 -0.43
C ARG A 84 0.64 7.48 1.08
N LYS A 85 1.33 8.47 1.64
CA LYS A 85 1.36 8.72 3.08
C LYS A 85 -0.03 9.04 3.62
N ALA A 86 -0.75 9.97 2.97
CA ALA A 86 -2.09 10.36 3.37
C ALA A 86 -3.08 9.18 3.32
N ARG A 87 -3.07 8.41 2.23
CA ARG A 87 -3.95 7.24 2.07
C ARG A 87 -3.57 6.07 2.96
N HIS A 88 -2.29 5.92 3.30
CA HIS A 88 -1.87 4.94 4.29
C HIS A 88 -2.50 5.23 5.66
N LEU A 89 -2.46 6.49 6.10
CA LEU A 89 -3.06 6.89 7.38
C LEU A 89 -4.59 6.78 7.38
N ALA A 90 -5.24 6.95 6.23
CA ALA A 90 -6.70 6.96 6.14
C ALA A 90 -7.34 5.60 5.82
N CYS A 91 -6.61 4.70 5.14
CA CYS A 91 -7.18 3.50 4.53
C CYS A 91 -6.48 2.21 4.93
N CYS A 92 -5.47 2.24 5.81
CA CYS A 92 -4.69 1.07 6.22
C CYS A 92 -4.66 0.90 7.73
#